data_AF-A0A560KUH5-F1
#
_entry.id   AF-A0A560KUH5-F1
#
_cell.length_a   1.000
_cell.length_b   1.000
_cell.length_c   1.000
_cell.angle_alpha   90.00
_cell.angle_beta   90.00
_cell.angle_gamma   90.00
#
_symmetry.space_group_name_H-M   'P 1'
#
loop_
_entity.id
_entity.type
_entity.pdbx_description
1 polymer ?
#
loop_
_entity_poly.entity_id
_entity_poly.type
_entity_poly.pdbx_seq_one_letter_code
_entity_poly.pdbx_strand_id
1 'polypeptide(L)'
;MALKPRHLVVVAIAMAALPALVVGTVFATEDSFGWRPLFERTMRLATQQKADPGELAHILVETGDAATADKYYARIGQKIGFDIQASKLDGLLEYLGYRGLRAVDLETLEPALLMPRDQQGLVALGNAVESPKDFKANAALTVDAFKSDILLVARFFAPKIVDFNANPDKTPGHDLHKPGWRKVVRLKALPKSAASVKGDMESAYILFNFFQDDPKAFPFSKKSSDGTTLINQSVNNQIIMVPRTFKKEVEDSVYYLDYQPFSVDRYKVGKALNAAFDTLDPKSSKQDYFVPTACSQCHGHDTERGGPSDKGTFPFGKVNYLDTDQWYDMMDFDFPATKANHDVLFDGGRDHAAAQYKAAVGVLWKLNSEIAQQNSKATHPDGSDAFKINAVKKWLSLHGRGEGPADILQRSIGSSRWGSADRPLLQMLSRYCFRCHSSMYYDVFDRSAVVKEKGSPKHPGPILTYVQSGFMPQGRKLDSTEKDKLLQLLKDLH
;
A
#
# COMPACT_ATOMS: atom_id res chain seq x y z
N MET A 1 -13.25 60.34 -26.67
CA MET A 1 -13.69 59.52 -27.82
C MET A 1 -12.56 59.49 -28.85
N ALA A 2 -12.20 58.28 -29.29
CA ALA A 2 -11.43 57.96 -30.51
C ALA A 2 -9.97 58.42 -30.62
N LEU A 3 -9.02 57.71 -31.24
CA LEU A 3 -8.79 56.31 -31.65
C LEU A 3 -7.32 56.28 -32.11
N LYS A 4 -6.56 55.21 -31.81
CA LYS A 4 -5.15 55.03 -32.21
C LYS A 4 -4.99 54.64 -33.70
N PRO A 5 -3.82 54.90 -34.31
CA PRO A 5 -3.59 54.75 -35.75
C PRO A 5 -3.05 53.37 -36.17
N ARG A 6 -3.14 53.14 -37.48
CA ARG A 6 -2.81 51.94 -38.26
C ARG A 6 -1.31 51.63 -38.29
N HIS A 7 -0.96 50.35 -38.20
CA HIS A 7 0.36 49.81 -38.54
C HIS A 7 0.45 49.51 -40.05
N LEU A 8 1.56 49.92 -40.66
CA LEU A 8 1.98 49.50 -41.99
C LEU A 8 3.05 48.41 -41.84
N VAL A 9 2.86 47.34 -42.60
CA VAL A 9 3.74 46.18 -42.73
C VAL A 9 4.86 46.51 -43.72
N VAL A 10 6.11 46.23 -43.36
CA VAL A 10 7.19 45.98 -44.32
C VAL A 10 7.93 44.73 -43.88
N VAL A 11 7.90 43.73 -44.77
CA VAL A 11 8.66 42.48 -44.70
C VAL A 11 10.00 42.72 -45.39
N ALA A 12 11.10 42.34 -44.74
CA ALA A 12 12.37 42.05 -45.41
C ALA A 12 13.00 40.82 -44.76
N ILE A 13 13.36 39.85 -45.61
CA ILE A 13 13.84 38.51 -45.29
C ILE A 13 15.38 38.48 -45.35
N ALA A 14 15.94 37.71 -44.40
CA ALA A 14 17.23 37.01 -44.37
C ALA A 14 18.56 37.80 -44.28
N MET A 15 19.33 37.51 -43.23
CA MET A 15 20.52 36.64 -43.32
C MET A 15 20.87 36.03 -41.96
N ALA A 16 21.43 34.83 -42.02
CA ALA A 16 21.61 33.86 -40.96
C ALA A 16 22.81 34.15 -40.03
N ALA A 17 22.64 33.84 -38.75
CA ALA A 17 23.73 33.50 -37.82
C ALA A 17 23.26 32.34 -36.92
N LEU A 18 23.88 31.17 -37.12
CA LEU A 18 23.69 29.98 -36.28
C LEU A 18 24.27 30.21 -34.86
N PRO A 19 23.56 29.82 -33.79
CA PRO A 19 24.21 29.35 -32.59
C PRO A 19 24.37 27.83 -32.67
N ALA A 20 25.60 27.36 -32.50
CA ALA A 20 25.91 25.94 -32.37
C ALA A 20 25.14 25.35 -31.19
N LEU A 21 24.17 24.50 -31.50
CA LEU A 21 23.55 23.58 -30.54
C LEU A 21 24.64 22.56 -30.14
N VAL A 22 25.24 22.75 -28.97
CA VAL A 22 25.94 21.67 -28.28
C VAL A 22 24.85 20.74 -27.77
N VAL A 23 24.46 19.79 -28.61
CA VAL A 23 23.77 18.58 -28.18
C VAL A 23 24.82 17.78 -27.42
N GLY A 24 24.97 18.09 -26.13
CA GLY A 24 25.62 17.18 -25.20
C GLY A 24 24.73 15.96 -25.10
N THR A 25 25.03 14.92 -25.89
CA THR A 25 24.60 13.56 -25.59
C THR A 25 25.20 13.21 -24.23
N VAL A 26 24.42 13.42 -23.18
CA VAL A 26 24.67 12.78 -21.89
C VAL A 26 24.41 11.29 -22.14
N PHE A 27 25.46 10.58 -22.54
CA PHE A 27 25.51 9.15 -22.31
C PHE A 27 25.57 8.98 -20.80
N ALA A 28 24.40 8.80 -20.19
CA ALA A 28 24.33 8.21 -18.87
C ALA A 28 24.99 6.83 -18.99
N THR A 29 26.23 6.72 -18.56
CA THR A 29 26.89 5.42 -18.42
C THR A 29 26.13 4.67 -17.33
N GLU A 30 25.35 3.67 -17.74
CA GLU A 30 24.51 2.78 -16.90
C GLU A 30 25.28 2.02 -15.81
N ASP A 31 26.61 2.14 -15.72
CA ASP A 31 27.48 1.38 -14.81
C ASP A 31 27.98 2.15 -13.56
N SER A 32 27.57 3.41 -13.35
CA SER A 32 28.14 4.22 -12.25
C SER A 32 27.60 3.87 -10.84
N PHE A 33 26.48 3.16 -10.74
CA PHE A 33 26.01 2.58 -9.48
C PHE A 33 26.43 1.11 -9.42
N GLY A 34 27.48 0.80 -8.66
CA GLY A 34 28.02 -0.55 -8.42
C GLY A 34 27.05 -1.54 -7.73
N TRP A 35 25.75 -1.35 -7.89
CA TRP A 35 24.70 -2.17 -7.31
C TRP A 35 24.64 -3.56 -7.95
N ARG A 36 24.98 -3.72 -9.23
CA ARG A 36 24.91 -5.03 -9.91
C ARG A 36 25.91 -6.05 -9.34
N PRO A 37 27.22 -5.73 -9.15
CA PRO A 37 28.14 -6.63 -8.44
C PRO A 37 27.73 -6.91 -7.00
N LEU A 38 27.15 -5.93 -6.31
CA LEU A 38 26.66 -6.09 -4.94
C LEU A 38 25.46 -7.04 -4.88
N PHE A 39 24.49 -6.85 -5.78
CA PHE A 39 23.32 -7.69 -5.92
C PHE A 39 23.67 -9.13 -6.29
N GLU A 40 24.53 -9.34 -7.30
CA GLU A 40 24.99 -10.68 -7.68
C GLU A 40 25.75 -11.37 -6.53
N ARG A 41 26.58 -10.62 -5.79
CA ARG A 41 27.22 -11.10 -4.55
C ARG A 41 26.17 -11.48 -3.51
N THR A 42 25.19 -10.62 -3.25
CA THR A 42 24.12 -10.86 -2.30
C THR A 42 23.35 -12.13 -2.65
N MET A 43 22.94 -12.31 -3.90
CA MET A 43 22.22 -13.51 -4.34
C MET A 43 23.06 -14.78 -4.20
N ARG A 44 24.37 -14.70 -4.50
CA ARG A 44 25.31 -15.81 -4.27
C ARG A 44 25.46 -16.15 -2.80
N LEU A 45 25.46 -15.16 -1.90
CA LEU A 45 25.58 -15.38 -0.46
C LEU A 45 24.25 -15.88 0.15
N ALA A 46 23.11 -15.37 -0.35
CA ALA A 46 21.77 -15.80 0.01
C ALA A 46 21.56 -17.29 -0.32
N THR A 47 21.94 -17.70 -1.54
CA THR A 47 21.84 -19.11 -1.99
C THR A 47 22.77 -20.05 -1.22
N GLN A 48 23.86 -19.54 -0.66
CA GLN A 48 24.75 -20.30 0.21
C GLN A 48 24.32 -20.28 1.69
N GLN A 49 23.24 -19.57 2.05
CA GLN A 49 22.82 -19.30 3.43
C GLN A 49 23.94 -18.70 4.31
N LYS A 50 24.89 -18.00 3.67
CA LYS A 50 26.09 -17.42 4.31
C LYS A 50 26.10 -15.88 4.27
N ALA A 51 24.98 -15.27 3.94
CA ALA A 51 24.90 -13.82 3.85
C ALA A 51 24.74 -13.19 5.23
N ASP A 52 25.47 -12.10 5.47
CA ASP A 52 25.12 -11.15 6.51
C ASP A 52 23.75 -10.53 6.15
N PRO A 53 22.78 -10.42 7.08
CA PRO A 53 21.53 -9.70 6.85
C PRO A 53 21.70 -8.31 6.20
N GLY A 54 22.80 -7.59 6.50
CA GLY A 54 23.13 -6.32 5.87
C GLY A 54 23.43 -6.43 4.36
N GLU A 55 23.92 -7.59 3.90
CA GLU A 55 24.13 -7.84 2.48
C GLU A 55 22.82 -8.17 1.76
N LEU A 56 21.82 -8.72 2.46
CA LEU A 56 20.49 -9.10 1.94
C LEU A 56 19.47 -7.95 1.93
N ALA A 57 19.82 -6.78 2.47
CA ALA A 57 18.94 -5.61 2.59
C ALA A 57 18.35 -5.11 1.26
N HIS A 58 18.92 -5.50 0.11
CA HIS A 58 18.38 -5.17 -1.21
C HIS A 58 17.24 -6.10 -1.68
N ILE A 59 17.05 -7.22 -0.98
CA ILE A 59 16.06 -8.26 -1.30
C ILE A 59 14.95 -8.28 -0.27
N LEU A 60 15.32 -8.09 1.00
CA LEU A 60 14.43 -8.14 2.15
C LEU A 60 14.07 -6.73 2.61
N VAL A 61 12.93 -6.62 3.25
CA VAL A 61 12.51 -5.43 3.98
C VAL A 61 13.45 -5.26 5.17
N GLU A 62 14.11 -4.12 5.22
CA GLU A 62 14.93 -3.71 6.35
C GLU A 62 14.05 -3.53 7.57
N THR A 63 14.41 -4.20 8.67
CA THR A 63 13.62 -4.17 9.90
C THR A 63 13.63 -2.82 10.57
N GLY A 64 14.71 -2.04 10.43
CA GLY A 64 14.98 -0.91 11.30
C GLY A 64 15.19 -1.34 12.76
N ASP A 65 15.08 -0.37 13.67
CA ASP A 65 15.31 -0.58 15.10
C ASP A 65 14.44 0.35 15.97
N ALA A 66 14.30 -0.01 17.25
CA ALA A 66 13.48 0.71 18.21
C ALA A 66 13.95 2.14 18.50
N ALA A 67 15.26 2.40 18.50
CA ALA A 67 15.80 3.72 18.80
C ALA A 67 15.53 4.71 17.64
N THR A 68 15.62 4.23 16.40
CA THR A 68 15.20 4.96 15.20
C THR A 68 13.70 5.25 15.23
N ALA A 69 12.87 4.27 15.62
CA ALA A 69 11.43 4.46 15.80
C ALA A 69 11.10 5.56 16.83
N ASP A 70 11.77 5.55 17.99
CA ASP A 70 11.58 6.57 19.03
C ASP A 70 11.95 7.96 18.55
N LYS A 71 13.12 8.11 17.91
CA LYS A 71 13.56 9.39 17.35
C LYS A 71 12.58 9.91 16.30
N TYR A 72 12.10 9.01 15.45
CA TYR A 72 11.12 9.33 14.43
C TYR A 72 9.80 9.83 15.06
N TYR A 73 9.22 9.08 16.01
CA TYR A 73 7.99 9.50 16.70
C TYR A 73 8.14 10.81 17.46
N ALA A 74 9.27 11.03 18.14
CA ALA A 74 9.53 12.31 18.80
C ALA A 74 9.56 13.47 17.78
N ARG A 75 10.26 13.29 16.65
CA ARG A 75 10.34 14.28 15.57
C ARG A 75 8.96 14.59 14.99
N ILE A 76 8.22 13.58 14.57
CA ILE A 76 6.93 13.80 13.91
C ILE A 76 5.87 14.26 14.91
N GLY A 77 5.90 13.80 16.15
CA GLY A 77 5.02 14.24 17.23
C GLY A 77 5.20 15.71 17.57
N GLN A 78 6.45 16.19 17.63
CA GLN A 78 6.75 17.61 17.77
C GLN A 78 6.24 18.41 16.57
N LYS A 79 6.50 17.93 15.34
CA LYS A 79 6.11 18.61 14.10
C LYS A 79 4.60 18.79 13.99
N ILE A 80 3.84 17.72 14.21
CA ILE A 80 2.37 17.74 14.06
C ILE A 80 1.66 18.18 15.34
N GLY A 81 2.39 18.23 16.46
CA GLY A 81 1.88 18.67 17.74
C GLY A 81 1.01 17.64 18.47
N PHE A 82 1.33 16.36 18.32
CA PHE A 82 0.64 15.22 18.92
C PHE A 82 1.65 14.36 19.69
N ASP A 83 1.36 14.03 20.95
CA ASP A 83 2.23 13.16 21.75
C ASP A 83 2.02 11.69 21.37
N ILE A 84 2.69 11.27 20.30
CA ILE A 84 2.56 9.93 19.75
C ILE A 84 3.00 8.87 20.76
N GLN A 85 4.12 9.08 21.47
CA GLN A 85 4.74 8.06 22.32
C GLN A 85 3.90 7.73 23.56
N ALA A 86 3.10 8.67 24.06
CA ALA A 86 2.15 8.44 25.14
C ALA A 86 0.73 8.07 24.66
N SER A 87 0.50 8.04 23.34
CA SER A 87 -0.85 7.89 22.79
C SER A 87 -1.36 6.45 22.77
N LYS A 88 -2.69 6.37 22.72
CA LYS A 88 -3.45 5.20 22.27
C LYS A 88 -4.18 5.55 20.97
N LEU A 89 -4.69 4.55 20.25
CA LEU A 89 -5.40 4.81 19.01
C LEU A 89 -6.63 5.73 19.22
N ASP A 90 -7.31 5.63 20.36
CA ASP A 90 -8.37 6.58 20.76
C ASP A 90 -7.90 8.04 20.80
N GLY A 91 -6.68 8.27 21.31
CA GLY A 91 -6.08 9.61 21.35
C GLY A 91 -5.78 10.17 19.95
N LEU A 92 -5.42 9.31 19.00
CA LEU A 92 -5.29 9.70 17.59
C LEU A 92 -6.64 10.10 16.99
N LEU A 93 -7.71 9.34 17.29
CA LEU A 93 -9.07 9.68 16.84
C LEU A 93 -9.52 11.04 17.38
N GLU A 94 -9.27 11.30 18.67
CA GLU A 94 -9.55 12.60 19.28
C GLU A 94 -8.73 13.73 18.65
N TYR A 95 -7.44 13.50 18.38
CA TYR A 95 -6.57 14.43 17.66
C TYR A 95 -7.12 14.80 16.27
N LEU A 96 -7.67 13.82 15.55
CA LEU A 96 -8.35 13.99 14.25
C LEU A 96 -9.75 14.64 14.36
N GLY A 97 -10.28 14.81 15.58
CA GLY A 97 -11.59 15.43 15.85
C GLY A 97 -12.74 14.45 16.02
N TYR A 98 -12.51 13.14 16.02
CA TYR A 98 -13.53 12.09 16.11
C TYR A 98 -13.87 11.72 17.56
N ARG A 99 -13.84 12.69 18.49
CA ARG A 99 -14.28 12.45 19.87
C ARG A 99 -15.66 11.81 19.88
N GLY A 100 -15.80 10.71 20.61
CA GLY A 100 -17.02 9.90 20.68
C GLY A 100 -17.01 8.64 19.81
N LEU A 101 -16.10 8.53 18.84
CA LEU A 101 -15.75 7.27 18.19
C LEU A 101 -14.47 6.71 18.83
N ARG A 102 -14.51 5.46 19.28
CA ARG A 102 -13.36 4.75 19.82
C ARG A 102 -12.76 3.82 18.77
N ALA A 103 -11.48 3.47 18.93
CA ALA A 103 -10.77 2.52 18.09
C ALA A 103 -11.48 1.17 18.02
N VAL A 104 -12.06 0.71 19.13
CA VAL A 104 -12.85 -0.53 19.15
C VAL A 104 -14.12 -0.43 18.30
N ASP A 105 -14.75 0.75 18.21
CA ASP A 105 -15.90 0.97 17.33
C ASP A 105 -15.46 0.86 15.87
N LEU A 106 -14.32 1.45 15.52
CA LEU A 106 -13.73 1.36 14.19
C LEU A 106 -13.30 -0.05 13.82
N GLU A 107 -12.85 -0.87 14.77
CA GLU A 107 -12.49 -2.26 14.52
C GLU A 107 -13.74 -3.15 14.35
N THR A 108 -14.71 -3.03 15.26
CA THR A 108 -15.81 -4.00 15.41
C THR A 108 -17.11 -3.66 14.69
N LEU A 109 -17.43 -2.38 14.46
CA LEU A 109 -18.71 -2.02 13.84
C LEU A 109 -18.70 -2.25 12.33
N GLU A 110 -19.83 -2.66 11.78
CA GLU A 110 -20.00 -2.88 10.35
C GLU A 110 -19.77 -1.60 9.53
N PRO A 111 -19.10 -1.67 8.35
CA PRO A 111 -18.83 -0.49 7.51
C PRO A 111 -20.07 0.35 7.18
N ALA A 112 -21.22 -0.29 6.91
CA ALA A 112 -22.47 0.42 6.62
C ALA A 112 -22.96 1.26 7.81
N LEU A 113 -22.73 0.82 9.05
CA LEU A 113 -23.08 1.57 10.25
C LEU A 113 -22.13 2.74 10.49
N LEU A 114 -20.84 2.57 10.19
CA LEU A 114 -19.81 3.60 10.31
C LEU A 114 -19.94 4.72 9.26
N MET A 115 -20.69 4.50 8.18
CA MET A 115 -20.88 5.43 7.07
C MET A 115 -22.36 5.81 6.86
N PRO A 116 -23.03 6.40 7.87
CA PRO A 116 -24.46 6.71 7.78
C PRO A 116 -24.78 7.67 6.63
N ARG A 117 -25.88 7.39 5.92
CA ARG A 117 -26.35 8.19 4.77
C ARG A 117 -27.53 9.10 5.10
N ASP A 118 -28.11 8.95 6.28
CA ASP A 118 -29.26 9.71 6.75
C ASP A 118 -29.23 9.85 8.29
N GLN A 119 -30.23 10.56 8.82
CA GLN A 119 -30.32 10.83 10.25
C GLN A 119 -30.57 9.57 11.08
N GLN A 120 -31.31 8.59 10.54
CA GLN A 120 -31.59 7.33 11.23
C GLN A 120 -30.31 6.51 11.39
N GLY A 121 -29.51 6.41 10.32
CA GLY A 121 -28.20 5.79 10.36
C GLY A 121 -27.25 6.48 11.33
N LEU A 122 -27.26 7.82 11.39
CA LEU A 122 -26.41 8.57 12.33
C LEU A 122 -26.81 8.30 13.79
N VAL A 123 -28.12 8.25 14.08
CA VAL A 123 -28.64 7.87 15.41
C VAL A 123 -28.27 6.43 15.75
N ALA A 124 -28.40 5.51 14.80
CA ALA A 124 -28.02 4.12 14.98
C ALA A 124 -26.53 3.97 15.33
N LEU A 125 -25.65 4.67 14.58
CA LEU A 125 -24.22 4.72 14.88
C LEU A 125 -23.98 5.30 16.28
N GLY A 126 -24.56 6.45 16.59
CA GLY A 126 -24.39 7.11 17.88
C GLY A 126 -24.91 6.30 19.08
N ASN A 127 -25.79 5.32 18.86
CA ASN A 127 -26.24 4.38 19.89
C ASN A 127 -25.36 3.12 19.98
N ALA A 128 -24.63 2.77 18.93
CA ALA A 128 -23.80 1.57 18.85
C ALA A 128 -22.37 1.76 19.36
N VAL A 129 -21.85 3.00 19.32
CA VAL A 129 -20.50 3.33 19.78
C VAL A 129 -20.33 3.15 21.29
N GLU A 130 -19.11 2.91 21.75
CA GLU A 130 -18.79 2.77 23.19
C GLU A 130 -18.98 4.08 23.98
N SER A 131 -18.93 5.25 23.32
CA SER A 131 -19.13 6.56 23.97
C SER A 131 -20.29 7.38 23.37
N PRO A 132 -21.56 6.95 23.51
CA PRO A 132 -22.73 7.60 22.88
C PRO A 132 -22.87 9.09 23.24
N LYS A 133 -22.56 9.45 24.49
CA LYS A 133 -22.68 10.83 24.98
C LYS A 133 -21.68 11.75 24.26
N ASP A 134 -20.41 11.34 24.20
CA ASP A 134 -19.37 12.12 23.52
C ASP A 134 -19.64 12.20 22.00
N PHE A 135 -20.13 11.11 21.40
CA PHE A 135 -20.50 11.08 19.98
C PHE A 135 -21.59 12.11 19.67
N LYS A 136 -22.68 12.10 20.45
CA LYS A 136 -23.80 13.03 20.28
C LYS A 136 -23.42 14.48 20.58
N ALA A 137 -22.43 14.71 21.44
CA ALA A 137 -21.90 16.04 21.74
C ALA A 137 -20.96 16.58 20.65
N ASN A 138 -20.47 15.73 19.76
CA ASN A 138 -19.55 16.14 18.71
C ASN A 138 -20.28 16.78 17.52
N ALA A 139 -20.37 18.11 17.52
CA ALA A 139 -21.07 18.87 16.48
C ALA A 139 -20.47 18.73 15.05
N ALA A 140 -19.28 18.16 14.90
CA ALA A 140 -18.68 17.90 13.59
C ALA A 140 -19.18 16.58 12.95
N LEU A 141 -19.78 15.67 13.72
CA LEU A 141 -20.29 14.39 13.25
C LEU A 141 -21.74 14.51 12.79
N THR A 142 -21.95 15.11 11.62
CA THR A 142 -23.28 15.33 11.02
C THR A 142 -23.52 14.41 9.81
N VAL A 143 -24.78 14.23 9.42
CA VAL A 143 -25.15 13.48 8.20
C VAL A 143 -24.45 14.06 6.98
N ASP A 144 -24.38 15.38 6.84
CA ASP A 144 -23.74 16.04 5.71
C ASP A 144 -22.22 15.81 5.69
N ALA A 145 -21.58 15.76 6.86
CA ALA A 145 -20.18 15.41 6.97
C ALA A 145 -19.95 13.96 6.48
N PHE A 146 -20.76 13.00 6.93
CA PHE A 146 -20.67 11.61 6.45
C PHE A 146 -20.99 11.46 4.96
N LYS A 147 -21.95 12.22 4.42
CA LYS A 147 -22.23 12.29 2.97
C LYS A 147 -21.06 12.88 2.18
N SER A 148 -20.27 13.73 2.81
CA SER A 148 -19.01 14.29 2.27
C SER A 148 -17.80 13.38 2.50
N ASP A 149 -18.07 12.11 2.83
CA ASP A 149 -17.10 11.04 3.02
C ASP A 149 -16.01 11.40 4.05
N ILE A 150 -16.36 12.06 5.18
CA ILE A 150 -15.39 12.27 6.28
C ILE A 150 -14.79 10.96 6.78
N LEU A 151 -15.50 9.84 6.63
CA LEU A 151 -15.08 8.52 7.03
C LEU A 151 -15.45 7.53 5.92
N LEU A 152 -14.48 6.73 5.48
CA LEU A 152 -14.68 5.61 4.56
C LEU A 152 -14.15 4.32 5.18
N VAL A 153 -14.88 3.22 5.03
CA VAL A 153 -14.50 1.91 5.56
C VAL A 153 -14.69 0.82 4.52
N ALA A 154 -13.72 -0.07 4.39
CA ALA A 154 -13.87 -1.29 3.61
C ALA A 154 -13.19 -2.47 4.30
N ARG A 155 -13.78 -3.65 4.16
CA ARG A 155 -13.27 -4.94 4.60
C ARG A 155 -12.95 -5.81 3.40
N PHE A 156 -11.73 -6.34 3.36
CA PHE A 156 -11.25 -7.09 2.22
C PHE A 156 -10.21 -8.15 2.58
N PHE A 157 -10.09 -9.13 1.70
CA PHE A 157 -9.02 -10.12 1.73
C PHE A 157 -7.68 -9.49 1.35
N ALA A 158 -6.62 -9.76 2.13
CA ALA A 158 -5.33 -9.11 1.99
C ALA A 158 -4.20 -10.15 1.85
N PRO A 159 -3.86 -10.60 0.63
CA PRO A 159 -2.93 -11.71 0.43
C PRO A 159 -1.47 -11.42 0.83
N LYS A 160 -1.11 -10.14 1.05
CA LYS A 160 0.25 -9.73 1.41
C LYS A 160 0.57 -9.89 2.90
N ILE A 161 -0.45 -9.94 3.76
CA ILE A 161 -0.29 -10.24 5.18
C ILE A 161 -0.74 -11.69 5.38
N VAL A 162 0.19 -12.60 5.61
CA VAL A 162 -0.16 -13.97 6.01
C VAL A 162 0.55 -14.27 7.31
N ASP A 163 -0.09 -15.06 8.17
CA ASP A 163 0.55 -15.48 9.41
C ASP A 163 1.50 -16.63 9.09
N PHE A 164 2.76 -16.27 8.86
CA PHE A 164 3.82 -17.24 8.63
C PHE A 164 4.11 -18.13 9.85
N ASN A 165 3.59 -17.80 11.04
CA ASN A 165 3.71 -18.62 12.25
C ASN A 165 2.66 -19.74 12.33
N ALA A 166 1.68 -19.75 11.42
CA ALA A 166 0.65 -20.76 11.38
C ALA A 166 1.21 -22.13 10.99
N ASN A 167 0.60 -23.20 11.51
CA ASN A 167 0.92 -24.54 11.04
C ASN A 167 0.59 -24.66 9.54
N PRO A 168 1.54 -25.10 8.71
CA PRO A 168 1.36 -25.25 7.27
C PRO A 168 0.14 -26.06 6.84
N ASP A 169 -0.71 -25.53 5.94
CA ASP A 169 -1.57 -26.38 5.10
C ASP A 169 -0.71 -27.15 4.10
N LYS A 170 -0.46 -28.44 4.36
CA LYS A 170 0.46 -29.27 3.56
C LYS A 170 -0.11 -29.69 2.20
N THR A 171 -1.25 -29.16 1.77
CA THR A 171 -1.84 -29.47 0.47
C THR A 171 -0.96 -28.93 -0.66
N PRO A 172 -0.52 -29.77 -1.63
CA PRO A 172 0.33 -29.32 -2.73
C PRO A 172 -0.30 -28.17 -3.53
N GLY A 173 0.45 -27.10 -3.76
CA GLY A 173 0.01 -25.94 -4.54
C GLY A 173 -0.72 -24.84 -3.75
N HIS A 174 -0.89 -25.00 -2.44
CA HIS A 174 -1.53 -24.01 -1.57
C HIS A 174 -0.50 -23.21 -0.75
N ASP A 175 -0.86 -21.99 -0.35
CA ASP A 175 -0.08 -21.26 0.64
C ASP A 175 -0.25 -21.96 2.01
N LEU A 176 0.86 -22.26 2.66
CA LEU A 176 0.91 -22.97 3.94
C LEU A 176 0.27 -22.14 5.08
N HIS A 177 0.12 -20.84 4.90
CA HIS A 177 -0.13 -19.89 5.99
C HIS A 177 -1.59 -19.46 6.08
N LYS A 178 -1.98 -18.78 7.18
CA LYS A 178 -3.37 -18.32 7.35
C LYS A 178 -3.70 -17.18 6.40
N PRO A 179 -4.89 -17.16 5.77
CA PRO A 179 -5.33 -16.05 4.94
C PRO A 179 -5.48 -14.78 5.79
N GLY A 180 -4.88 -13.69 5.28
CA GLY A 180 -5.01 -12.37 5.88
C GLY A 180 -6.23 -11.61 5.42
N TRP A 181 -6.78 -10.84 6.34
CA TRP A 181 -7.90 -9.93 6.11
C TRP A 181 -7.57 -8.55 6.63
N ARG A 182 -8.09 -7.52 5.97
CA ARG A 182 -7.93 -6.14 6.40
C ARG A 182 -9.26 -5.43 6.49
N LYS A 183 -9.37 -4.57 7.49
CA LYS A 183 -10.33 -3.48 7.50
C LYS A 183 -9.55 -2.18 7.39
N VAL A 184 -9.79 -1.43 6.32
CA VAL A 184 -9.25 -0.07 6.17
C VAL A 184 -10.30 0.93 6.65
N VAL A 185 -9.87 1.89 7.44
CA VAL A 185 -10.67 3.07 7.82
C VAL A 185 -9.90 4.31 7.43
N ARG A 186 -10.46 5.11 6.52
CA ARG A 186 -9.92 6.42 6.16
C ARG A 186 -10.73 7.49 6.87
N LEU A 187 -10.06 8.32 7.66
CA LEU A 187 -10.61 9.47 8.37
C LEU A 187 -10.06 10.77 7.78
N LYS A 188 -10.89 11.75 7.45
CA LYS A 188 -10.43 13.12 7.17
C LYS A 188 -10.20 13.86 8.48
N ALA A 189 -9.16 14.68 8.58
CA ALA A 189 -9.05 15.55 9.75
C ALA A 189 -10.25 16.51 9.80
N LEU A 190 -11.06 16.46 10.87
CA LEU A 190 -12.25 17.30 10.95
C LEU A 190 -11.87 18.77 11.10
N PRO A 191 -12.67 19.71 10.59
CA PRO A 191 -12.43 21.14 10.78
C PRO A 191 -12.25 21.49 12.26
N LYS A 192 -11.26 22.34 12.56
CA LYS A 192 -10.92 22.80 13.93
C LYS A 192 -10.38 21.71 14.87
N SER A 193 -10.19 20.47 14.42
CA SER A 193 -9.43 19.47 15.16
C SER A 193 -7.96 19.90 15.34
N ALA A 194 -7.28 19.34 16.34
CA ALA A 194 -5.85 19.58 16.52
C ALA A 194 -5.05 19.15 15.28
N ALA A 195 -5.44 18.04 14.65
CA ALA A 195 -4.85 17.57 13.40
C ALA A 195 -4.99 18.56 12.24
N SER A 196 -6.16 19.17 12.08
CA SER A 196 -6.42 20.12 10.99
C SER A 196 -5.76 21.49 11.22
N VAL A 197 -5.66 21.94 12.48
CA VAL A 197 -5.17 23.29 12.82
C VAL A 197 -3.66 23.31 13.06
N LYS A 198 -3.13 22.33 13.80
CA LYS A 198 -1.72 22.28 14.21
C LYS A 198 -0.90 21.35 13.35
N GLY A 199 -1.46 20.20 12.99
CA GLY A 199 -0.77 19.18 12.19
C GLY A 199 -0.80 19.40 10.68
N ASP A 200 -1.70 20.25 10.19
CA ASP A 200 -2.06 20.35 8.76
C ASP A 200 -2.37 18.99 8.13
N MET A 201 -3.11 18.14 8.85
CA MET A 201 -3.49 16.81 8.36
C MET A 201 -4.66 16.92 7.37
N GLU A 202 -4.58 16.14 6.30
CA GLU A 202 -5.68 15.89 5.36
C GLU A 202 -6.47 14.66 5.82
N SER A 203 -5.78 13.55 6.05
CA SER A 203 -6.43 12.29 6.43
C SER A 203 -5.50 11.35 7.20
N ALA A 204 -6.08 10.32 7.79
CA ALA A 204 -5.39 9.15 8.32
C ALA A 204 -6.05 7.87 7.79
N TYR A 205 -5.23 6.90 7.42
CA TYR A 205 -5.64 5.55 7.06
C TYR A 205 -5.25 4.61 8.20
N ILE A 206 -6.21 3.87 8.72
CA ILE A 206 -6.03 2.85 9.75
C ILE A 206 -6.26 1.50 9.09
N LEU A 207 -5.29 0.60 9.16
CA LEU A 207 -5.38 -0.75 8.62
C LEU A 207 -5.35 -1.73 9.79
N PHE A 208 -6.52 -2.26 10.14
CA PHE A 208 -6.66 -3.36 11.07
C PHE A 208 -6.38 -4.67 10.32
N ASN A 209 -5.42 -5.45 10.78
CA ASN A 209 -5.02 -6.72 10.16
C ASN A 209 -5.53 -7.91 10.99
N PHE A 210 -6.13 -8.89 10.32
CA PHE A 210 -6.70 -10.08 10.94
C PHE A 210 -6.21 -11.34 10.22
N PHE A 211 -6.19 -12.46 10.93
CA PHE A 211 -5.92 -13.78 10.36
C PHE A 211 -7.07 -14.72 10.72
N GLN A 212 -7.51 -15.55 9.79
CA GLN A 212 -8.62 -16.48 10.02
C GLN A 212 -8.29 -17.88 9.51
N ASP A 213 -8.17 -18.83 10.43
CA ASP A 213 -7.80 -20.22 10.16
C ASP A 213 -8.94 -20.97 9.45
N ASP A 214 -10.18 -20.77 9.90
CA ASP A 214 -11.34 -21.42 9.30
C ASP A 214 -11.85 -20.57 8.13
N PRO A 215 -11.71 -21.02 6.87
CA PRO A 215 -12.17 -20.26 5.71
C PRO A 215 -13.68 -20.00 5.69
N LYS A 216 -14.47 -20.69 6.54
CA LYS A 216 -15.92 -20.46 6.72
C LYS A 216 -16.24 -19.45 7.81
N ALA A 217 -15.33 -19.23 8.75
CA ALA A 217 -15.56 -18.34 9.88
C ALA A 217 -15.54 -16.87 9.45
N PHE A 218 -16.23 -16.04 10.23
CA PHE A 218 -16.20 -14.59 10.05
C PHE A 218 -14.80 -14.05 10.39
N PRO A 219 -14.11 -13.37 9.46
CA PRO A 219 -12.68 -13.09 9.62
C PRO A 219 -12.36 -11.77 10.34
N PHE A 220 -13.37 -11.02 10.79
CA PHE A 220 -13.16 -9.74 11.47
C PHE A 220 -13.48 -9.82 12.96
N SER A 221 -13.01 -8.82 13.69
CA SER A 221 -13.22 -8.69 15.13
C SER A 221 -14.68 -8.49 15.49
N LYS A 222 -15.09 -9.10 16.59
CA LYS A 222 -16.38 -8.86 17.24
C LYS A 222 -16.21 -8.81 18.75
N LYS A 223 -17.08 -8.07 19.43
CA LYS A 223 -17.14 -8.08 20.89
C LYS A 223 -17.52 -9.48 21.39
N SER A 224 -16.91 -9.92 22.49
CA SER A 224 -17.36 -11.10 23.24
C SER A 224 -18.77 -10.90 23.77
N SER A 225 -19.43 -11.97 24.22
CA SER A 225 -20.79 -11.92 24.75
C SER A 225 -20.94 -11.04 25.98
N ASP A 226 -19.87 -10.87 26.78
CA ASP A 226 -19.81 -9.97 27.93
C ASP A 226 -19.34 -8.54 27.57
N GLY A 227 -18.95 -8.31 26.32
CA GLY A 227 -18.48 -7.02 25.81
C GLY A 227 -17.12 -6.56 26.33
N THR A 228 -16.40 -7.39 27.11
CA THR A 228 -15.14 -6.97 27.75
C THR A 228 -13.89 -7.26 26.91
N THR A 229 -13.99 -8.20 25.97
CA THR A 229 -12.89 -8.62 25.09
C THR A 229 -13.32 -8.63 23.63
N LEU A 230 -12.35 -8.79 22.75
CA LEU A 230 -12.56 -8.94 21.31
C LEU A 230 -12.21 -10.36 20.88
N ILE A 231 -13.11 -10.99 20.15
CA ILE A 231 -12.89 -12.26 19.47
C ILE A 231 -12.30 -11.92 18.11
N ASN A 232 -11.17 -12.55 17.77
CA ASN A 232 -10.44 -12.31 16.53
C ASN A 232 -10.07 -10.82 16.32
N GLN A 233 -9.52 -10.21 17.38
CA GLN A 233 -9.02 -8.84 17.33
C GLN A 233 -7.91 -8.67 16.30
N SER A 234 -7.68 -7.43 15.88
CA SER A 234 -6.54 -7.10 15.02
C SER A 234 -5.21 -7.50 15.66
N VAL A 235 -4.28 -8.06 14.87
CA VAL A 235 -2.94 -8.46 15.36
C VAL A 235 -1.94 -7.30 15.36
N ASN A 236 -2.16 -6.30 14.50
CA ASN A 236 -1.45 -5.04 14.46
C ASN A 236 -2.27 -4.00 13.68
N ASN A 237 -2.06 -2.72 13.99
CA ASN A 237 -2.82 -1.61 13.43
C ASN A 237 -1.89 -0.58 12.79
N GLN A 238 -1.73 -0.69 11.48
CA GLN A 238 -0.87 0.22 10.71
C GLN A 238 -1.61 1.52 10.45
N ILE A 239 -0.94 2.65 10.71
CA ILE A 239 -1.49 3.98 10.46
C ILE A 239 -0.62 4.70 9.44
N ILE A 240 -1.27 5.33 8.46
CA ILE A 240 -0.64 6.26 7.54
C ILE A 240 -1.38 7.59 7.63
N MET A 241 -0.72 8.63 8.16
CA MET A 241 -1.27 9.99 8.16
C MET A 241 -0.75 10.77 6.96
N VAL A 242 -1.65 11.50 6.30
CA VAL A 242 -1.35 12.28 5.10
C VAL A 242 -1.47 13.76 5.43
N PRO A 243 -0.36 14.53 5.38
CA PRO A 243 -0.43 15.98 5.45
C PRO A 243 -1.14 16.56 4.22
N ARG A 244 -1.89 17.64 4.42
CA ARG A 244 -2.55 18.38 3.34
C ARG A 244 -1.53 19.07 2.45
N THR A 245 -0.52 19.67 3.08
CA THR A 245 0.60 20.32 2.41
C THR A 245 1.93 19.85 2.97
N PHE A 246 2.94 19.78 2.09
CA PHE A 246 4.32 19.51 2.45
C PHE A 246 5.23 20.08 1.36
N LYS A 247 6.45 20.48 1.73
CA LYS A 247 7.47 20.87 0.77
C LYS A 247 8.07 19.61 0.14
N LYS A 248 7.74 19.40 -1.14
CA LYS A 248 8.24 18.30 -1.98
C LYS A 248 9.77 18.15 -1.84
N GLU A 249 10.24 16.91 -1.80
CA GLU A 249 11.67 16.54 -1.68
C GLU A 249 12.34 16.93 -0.34
N VAL A 250 11.62 17.59 0.57
CA VAL A 250 12.20 18.10 1.83
C VAL A 250 11.47 17.52 3.03
N GLU A 251 10.14 17.60 3.03
CA GLU A 251 9.30 17.20 4.14
C GLU A 251 8.61 15.87 3.86
N ASP A 252 8.28 15.14 4.93
CA ASP A 252 7.53 13.90 4.82
C ASP A 252 6.20 14.11 4.07
N SER A 253 5.96 13.28 3.06
CA SER A 253 4.69 13.25 2.31
C SER A 253 3.62 12.38 2.98
N VAL A 254 4.02 11.56 3.95
CA VAL A 254 3.19 10.73 4.82
C VAL A 254 3.90 10.48 6.16
N TYR A 255 3.15 10.16 7.21
CA TYR A 255 3.68 9.72 8.50
C TYR A 255 3.16 8.31 8.84
N TYR A 256 4.06 7.39 9.17
CA TYR A 256 3.75 6.04 9.60
C TYR A 256 3.63 5.94 11.12
N LEU A 257 2.65 5.17 11.61
CA LEU A 257 2.54 4.78 13.01
C LEU A 257 2.07 3.32 13.08
N ASP A 258 2.36 2.66 14.20
CA ASP A 258 1.81 1.37 14.54
C ASP A 258 1.13 1.46 15.90
N TYR A 259 -0.05 0.86 16.02
CA TYR A 259 -0.72 0.63 17.30
C TYR A 259 -0.91 -0.88 17.51
N GLN A 260 -0.71 -1.29 18.75
CA GLN A 260 -0.84 -2.68 19.17
C GLN A 260 -2.33 -3.11 19.18
N PRO A 261 -2.62 -4.41 19.31
CA PRO A 261 -3.98 -4.92 19.47
C PRO A 261 -4.77 -4.33 20.64
N PHE A 262 -6.10 -4.51 20.63
CA PHE A 262 -6.97 -4.12 21.74
C PHE A 262 -6.51 -4.68 23.09
N SER A 263 -6.04 -5.92 23.13
CA SER A 263 -5.57 -6.56 24.37
C SER A 263 -4.30 -5.93 24.96
N VAL A 264 -3.58 -5.11 24.20
CA VAL A 264 -2.35 -4.44 24.65
C VAL A 264 -2.70 -3.00 25.04
N ASP A 265 -3.11 -2.85 26.30
CA ASP A 265 -3.47 -1.55 26.90
C ASP A 265 -4.46 -0.73 26.02
N ARG A 266 -5.40 -1.44 25.37
CA ARG A 266 -6.44 -0.85 24.49
C ARG A 266 -5.85 -0.03 23.35
N TYR A 267 -5.07 -0.68 22.49
CA TYR A 267 -4.40 -0.06 21.33
C TYR A 267 -3.35 0.96 21.74
N LYS A 268 -2.42 0.59 22.61
CA LYS A 268 -1.25 1.44 22.88
C LYS A 268 -0.35 1.54 21.65
N VAL A 269 0.29 2.68 21.44
CA VAL A 269 1.26 2.86 20.36
C VAL A 269 2.36 1.80 20.43
N GLY A 270 2.65 1.19 19.28
CA GLY A 270 3.75 0.26 19.06
C GLY A 270 4.87 0.92 18.27
N LYS A 271 6.04 0.27 18.25
CA LYS A 271 7.21 0.71 17.46
C LYS A 271 7.44 -0.14 16.21
N ALA A 272 6.83 -1.32 16.16
CA ALA A 272 7.05 -2.29 15.11
C ALA A 272 5.77 -3.03 14.76
N LEU A 273 5.69 -3.41 13.48
CA LEU A 273 4.65 -4.26 12.95
C LEU A 273 4.86 -5.67 13.48
N ASN A 274 3.85 -6.21 14.16
CA ASN A 274 3.82 -7.63 14.54
C ASN A 274 3.29 -8.48 13.37
N ALA A 275 4.04 -8.49 12.26
CA ALA A 275 3.71 -9.22 11.05
C ALA A 275 5.00 -9.60 10.32
N ALA A 276 5.06 -10.81 9.76
CA ALA A 276 6.16 -11.23 8.89
C ALA A 276 5.83 -11.00 7.42
N PHE A 277 6.80 -10.48 6.66
CA PHE A 277 6.63 -10.23 5.22
C PHE A 277 7.59 -11.06 4.37
N ASP A 278 8.82 -11.27 4.84
CA ASP A 278 9.90 -11.86 4.05
C ASP A 278 11.03 -12.47 4.90
N THR A 279 10.67 -13.06 6.05
CA THR A 279 11.69 -13.60 6.97
C THR A 279 12.52 -14.72 6.31
N LEU A 280 13.82 -14.80 6.64
CA LEU A 280 14.73 -15.79 6.06
C LEU A 280 14.58 -17.18 6.66
N ASP A 281 14.18 -17.26 7.91
CA ASP A 281 14.06 -18.52 8.62
C ASP A 281 12.64 -19.09 8.45
N PRO A 282 12.46 -20.17 7.66
CA PRO A 282 11.15 -20.81 7.51
C PRO A 282 10.63 -21.45 8.81
N LYS A 283 11.46 -21.50 9.88
CA LYS A 283 11.08 -21.99 11.21
C LYS A 283 10.82 -20.87 12.22
N SER A 284 11.20 -19.63 11.90
CA SER A 284 10.99 -18.46 12.75
C SER A 284 10.49 -17.29 11.92
N SER A 285 9.18 -17.22 11.81
CA SER A 285 8.41 -16.16 11.16
C SER A 285 8.13 -14.96 12.07
N LYS A 286 8.85 -14.81 13.18
CA LYS A 286 8.76 -13.61 14.02
C LYS A 286 9.93 -12.69 13.72
N GLN A 287 9.62 -11.57 13.12
CA GLN A 287 10.56 -10.48 12.85
C GLN A 287 9.83 -9.18 13.08
N ASP A 288 10.41 -8.33 13.94
CA ASP A 288 9.86 -7.01 14.20
C ASP A 288 10.27 -6.06 13.06
N TYR A 289 9.30 -5.44 12.42
CA TYR A 289 9.50 -4.44 11.38
C TYR A 289 9.19 -3.07 11.94
N PHE A 290 10.22 -2.35 12.37
CA PHE A 290 10.13 -1.05 13.04
C PHE A 290 9.74 0.07 12.08
N VAL A 291 8.89 0.96 12.56
CA VAL A 291 8.62 2.24 11.91
C VAL A 291 9.81 3.18 12.10
N PRO A 292 10.05 4.14 11.20
CA PRO A 292 9.41 4.29 9.89
C PRO A 292 10.00 3.38 8.82
N THR A 293 11.18 2.80 9.06
CA THR A 293 12.02 2.13 8.05
C THR A 293 11.24 1.09 7.25
N ALA A 294 10.70 0.07 7.90
CA ALA A 294 10.02 -1.02 7.20
C ALA A 294 8.75 -0.56 6.48
N CYS A 295 7.98 0.34 7.11
CA CYS A 295 6.79 0.92 6.49
C CYS A 295 7.15 1.69 5.23
N SER A 296 8.19 2.53 5.27
CA SER A 296 8.62 3.33 4.13
C SER A 296 9.08 2.47 2.94
N GLN A 297 9.70 1.31 3.17
CA GLN A 297 10.06 0.41 2.08
C GLN A 297 8.84 -0.19 1.39
N CYS A 298 7.80 -0.54 2.15
CA CYS A 298 6.56 -1.06 1.59
C CYS A 298 5.66 0.01 0.97
N HIS A 299 5.85 1.28 1.34
CA HIS A 299 4.98 2.41 0.99
C HIS A 299 5.70 3.51 0.20
N GLY A 300 6.95 3.31 -0.21
CA GLY A 300 7.72 4.23 -1.02
C GLY A 300 8.65 5.08 -0.17
N HIS A 301 9.89 5.23 -0.63
CA HIS A 301 10.93 6.03 0.02
C HIS A 301 11.85 6.64 -1.06
N ASP A 302 12.83 7.44 -0.62
CA ASP A 302 13.55 8.40 -1.48
C ASP A 302 14.68 7.83 -2.35
N THR A 303 15.21 6.68 -1.98
CA THR A 303 16.18 5.94 -2.79
C THR A 303 15.47 4.69 -3.29
N GLU A 304 16.02 3.93 -4.23
CA GLU A 304 15.35 2.69 -4.63
C GLU A 304 15.54 1.53 -3.63
N ARG A 305 16.33 1.68 -2.53
CA ARG A 305 16.77 0.54 -1.67
C ARG A 305 17.20 0.82 -0.21
N GLY A 306 16.56 1.74 0.52
CA GLY A 306 16.80 2.00 1.96
C GLY A 306 16.83 3.47 2.41
N GLY A 307 16.45 3.66 3.67
CA GLY A 307 16.70 4.84 4.50
C GLY A 307 15.86 6.10 4.23
N PRO A 308 15.58 6.92 5.28
CA PRO A 308 15.11 8.29 5.07
C PRO A 308 16.13 9.11 4.28
N SER A 309 15.74 10.29 3.79
CA SER A 309 16.72 11.31 3.36
C SER A 309 17.80 11.52 4.43
N ASP A 310 18.91 12.15 4.09
CA ASP A 310 19.95 12.54 5.05
C ASP A 310 19.41 13.32 6.28
N LYS A 311 18.17 13.83 6.19
CA LYS A 311 17.46 14.60 7.21
C LYS A 311 16.46 13.78 8.02
N GLY A 312 16.34 12.46 7.81
CA GLY A 312 15.38 11.63 8.54
C GLY A 312 13.93 11.77 8.06
N THR A 313 13.71 12.33 6.86
CA THR A 313 12.37 12.56 6.27
C THR A 313 12.07 11.60 5.11
N PHE A 314 10.78 11.45 4.79
CA PHE A 314 10.25 10.59 3.71
C PHE A 314 9.41 11.38 2.69
N PRO A 315 9.99 12.30 1.91
CA PRO A 315 9.29 13.13 0.93
C PRO A 315 8.63 12.40 -0.24
N PHE A 316 9.00 11.15 -0.50
CA PHE A 316 8.41 10.35 -1.57
C PHE A 316 7.57 9.16 -1.05
N GLY A 317 7.24 9.17 0.25
CA GLY A 317 6.32 8.22 0.85
C GLY A 317 4.91 8.32 0.28
N LYS A 318 4.28 7.17 0.07
CA LYS A 318 3.02 7.01 -0.66
C LYS A 318 2.04 6.14 0.11
N VAL A 319 0.76 6.33 -0.17
CA VAL A 319 -0.25 5.37 0.23
C VAL A 319 -0.36 4.33 -0.89
N ASN A 320 -0.37 3.05 -0.54
CA ASN A 320 -0.56 1.99 -1.54
C ASN A 320 -2.02 1.93 -1.95
N TYR A 321 -2.28 1.92 -3.25
CA TYR A 321 -3.63 1.73 -3.74
C TYR A 321 -4.11 0.29 -3.45
N LEU A 322 -5.42 0.16 -3.40
CA LEU A 322 -6.14 -1.06 -3.05
C LEU A 322 -6.46 -1.82 -4.34
N ASP A 323 -5.57 -2.71 -4.75
CA ASP A 323 -5.66 -3.50 -5.98
C ASP A 323 -6.53 -4.74 -5.80
N THR A 324 -7.84 -4.58 -5.97
CA THR A 324 -8.78 -5.69 -5.84
C THR A 324 -8.53 -6.80 -6.83
N ASP A 325 -8.10 -6.47 -8.04
CA ASP A 325 -7.94 -7.48 -9.08
C ASP A 325 -6.82 -8.46 -8.73
N GLN A 326 -5.71 -7.93 -8.19
CA GLN A 326 -4.66 -8.79 -7.71
C GLN A 326 -5.09 -9.63 -6.50
N TRP A 327 -5.93 -9.10 -5.62
CA TRP A 327 -6.45 -9.87 -4.49
C TRP A 327 -7.34 -11.03 -4.96
N TYR A 328 -8.11 -10.85 -6.03
CA TYR A 328 -8.88 -11.93 -6.68
C TYR A 328 -7.95 -13.00 -7.26
N ASP A 329 -6.93 -12.61 -8.01
CA ASP A 329 -5.96 -13.56 -8.56
C ASP A 329 -5.32 -14.40 -7.44
N MET A 330 -4.99 -13.77 -6.30
CA MET A 330 -4.32 -14.45 -5.19
C MET A 330 -5.28 -15.29 -4.36
N MET A 331 -6.51 -14.84 -4.12
CA MET A 331 -7.50 -15.66 -3.41
C MET A 331 -7.79 -16.95 -4.18
N ASP A 332 -7.91 -16.87 -5.50
CA ASP A 332 -8.15 -18.03 -6.37
C ASP A 332 -7.01 -19.03 -6.32
N PHE A 333 -5.79 -18.52 -6.22
CA PHE A 333 -4.59 -19.33 -6.29
C PHE A 333 -4.16 -19.86 -4.91
N ASP A 334 -3.91 -18.98 -3.95
CA ASP A 334 -3.34 -19.33 -2.64
C ASP A 334 -4.41 -19.87 -1.67
N PHE A 335 -5.64 -19.33 -1.74
CA PHE A 335 -6.68 -19.54 -0.72
C PHE A 335 -8.06 -19.89 -1.32
N PRO A 336 -8.15 -20.87 -2.23
CA PRO A 336 -9.41 -21.17 -2.92
C PRO A 336 -10.54 -21.61 -1.97
N ALA A 337 -10.21 -22.20 -0.81
CA ALA A 337 -11.18 -22.56 0.20
C ALA A 337 -11.88 -21.32 0.82
N THR A 338 -11.17 -20.20 0.94
CA THR A 338 -11.72 -18.93 1.43
C THR A 338 -12.77 -18.37 0.47
N LYS A 339 -12.49 -18.43 -0.85
CA LYS A 339 -13.41 -17.99 -1.91
C LYS A 339 -14.77 -18.70 -1.87
N ALA A 340 -14.81 -19.94 -1.37
CA ALA A 340 -16.05 -20.70 -1.28
C ALA A 340 -17.08 -20.07 -0.33
N ASN A 341 -16.64 -19.27 0.65
CA ASN A 341 -17.48 -18.70 1.70
C ASN A 341 -17.55 -17.19 1.63
N HIS A 342 -16.43 -16.55 1.30
CA HIS A 342 -16.29 -15.10 1.30
C HIS A 342 -15.82 -14.61 -0.06
N ASP A 343 -16.09 -13.34 -0.35
CA ASP A 343 -15.50 -12.66 -1.50
C ASP A 343 -14.30 -11.81 -1.07
N VAL A 344 -13.45 -11.41 -2.04
CA VAL A 344 -12.34 -10.47 -1.80
C VAL A 344 -12.83 -9.19 -1.18
N LEU A 345 -13.92 -8.62 -1.71
CA LEU A 345 -14.62 -7.49 -1.10
C LEU A 345 -15.72 -8.02 -0.19
N PHE A 346 -15.36 -8.21 1.08
CA PHE A 346 -16.26 -8.82 2.05
C PHE A 346 -17.61 -8.08 2.14
N ASP A 347 -17.57 -6.75 2.14
CA ASP A 347 -18.77 -5.91 2.21
C ASP A 347 -19.63 -5.94 0.95
N GLY A 348 -19.08 -6.38 -0.18
CA GLY A 348 -19.75 -6.42 -1.48
C GLY A 348 -20.65 -7.63 -1.67
N GLY A 349 -20.46 -8.68 -0.87
CA GLY A 349 -21.05 -9.99 -1.15
C GLY A 349 -20.44 -10.63 -2.39
N ARG A 350 -20.92 -11.82 -2.75
CA ARG A 350 -20.35 -12.63 -3.84
C ARG A 350 -20.92 -12.36 -5.23
N ASP A 351 -22.03 -11.64 -5.33
CA ASP A 351 -22.65 -11.28 -6.61
C ASP A 351 -22.11 -9.93 -7.08
N HIS A 352 -21.20 -9.96 -8.06
CA HIS A 352 -20.55 -8.76 -8.59
C HIS A 352 -21.50 -7.85 -9.39
N ALA A 353 -22.68 -8.34 -9.77
CA ALA A 353 -23.71 -7.52 -10.42
C ALA A 353 -24.58 -6.76 -9.40
N ALA A 354 -24.60 -7.19 -8.14
CA ALA A 354 -25.45 -6.63 -7.10
C ALA A 354 -25.10 -5.19 -6.76
N ALA A 355 -26.12 -4.42 -6.32
CA ALA A 355 -25.94 -3.05 -5.87
C ALA A 355 -24.99 -2.95 -4.66
N GLN A 356 -24.99 -3.97 -3.79
CA GLN A 356 -24.10 -4.05 -2.64
C GLN A 356 -22.63 -4.11 -3.07
N TYR A 357 -22.30 -4.94 -4.06
CA TYR A 357 -20.95 -5.04 -4.61
C TYR A 357 -20.49 -3.71 -5.21
N LYS A 358 -21.32 -3.10 -6.05
CA LYS A 358 -21.05 -1.79 -6.66
C LYS A 358 -20.83 -0.70 -5.60
N ALA A 359 -21.58 -0.74 -4.49
CA ALA A 359 -21.38 0.18 -3.38
C ALA A 359 -20.03 -0.03 -2.69
N ALA A 360 -19.61 -1.28 -2.45
CA ALA A 360 -18.31 -1.61 -1.87
C ALA A 360 -17.15 -1.19 -2.79
N VAL A 361 -17.22 -1.48 -4.09
CA VAL A 361 -16.26 -1.00 -5.09
C VAL A 361 -16.24 0.53 -5.13
N GLY A 362 -17.40 1.19 -5.02
CA GLY A 362 -17.50 2.65 -4.95
C GLY A 362 -16.75 3.26 -3.77
N VAL A 363 -16.70 2.58 -2.61
CA VAL A 363 -15.88 3.02 -1.47
C VAL A 363 -14.39 2.91 -1.82
N LEU A 364 -13.96 1.78 -2.39
CA LEU A 364 -12.56 1.60 -2.82
C LEU A 364 -12.16 2.57 -3.91
N TRP A 365 -13.05 2.89 -4.84
CA TRP A 365 -12.82 3.89 -5.89
C TRP A 365 -12.54 5.27 -5.30
N LYS A 366 -13.30 5.68 -4.28
CA LYS A 366 -13.03 6.93 -3.56
C LYS A 366 -11.69 6.90 -2.84
N LEU A 367 -11.38 5.80 -2.13
CA LEU A 367 -10.10 5.63 -1.45
C LEU A 367 -8.94 5.70 -2.45
N ASN A 368 -8.99 4.94 -3.54
CA ASN A 368 -7.96 4.91 -4.58
C ASN A 368 -7.82 6.25 -5.32
N SER A 369 -8.90 7.02 -5.46
CA SER A 369 -8.85 8.37 -6.03
C SER A 369 -8.05 9.33 -5.16
N GLU A 370 -8.25 9.28 -3.84
CA GLU A 370 -7.48 10.09 -2.89
C GLU A 370 -6.01 9.65 -2.81
N ILE A 371 -5.78 8.34 -2.86
CA ILE A 371 -4.43 7.75 -2.92
C ILE A 371 -3.72 8.21 -4.20
N ALA A 372 -4.39 8.22 -5.36
CA ALA A 372 -3.82 8.72 -6.60
C ALA A 372 -3.42 10.21 -6.50
N GLN A 373 -4.21 11.03 -5.80
CA GLN A 373 -3.89 12.43 -5.55
C GLN A 373 -2.67 12.57 -4.64
N GLN A 374 -2.60 11.83 -3.53
CA GLN A 374 -1.44 11.84 -2.63
C GLN A 374 -0.17 11.37 -3.35
N ASN A 375 -0.24 10.27 -4.11
CA ASN A 375 0.88 9.74 -4.87
C ASN A 375 1.38 10.73 -5.94
N SER A 376 0.48 11.52 -6.53
CA SER A 376 0.82 12.58 -7.50
C SER A 376 1.56 13.76 -6.85
N LYS A 377 1.29 14.08 -5.58
CA LYS A 377 2.03 15.10 -4.84
C LYS A 377 3.43 14.59 -4.45
N ALA A 378 3.56 13.30 -4.19
CA ALA A 378 4.79 12.63 -3.72
C ALA A 378 5.62 11.94 -4.83
N THR A 379 5.38 12.26 -6.10
CA THR A 379 6.11 11.69 -7.26
C THR A 379 7.51 12.28 -7.39
N HIS A 380 8.49 11.51 -7.83
CA HIS A 380 9.81 12.09 -8.16
C HIS A 380 9.69 13.07 -9.34
N PRO A 381 10.43 14.21 -9.33
CA PRO A 381 10.36 15.16 -10.45
C PRO A 381 10.85 14.60 -11.79
N ASP A 382 11.71 13.59 -11.77
CA ASP A 382 12.23 12.91 -12.97
C ASP A 382 11.24 11.90 -13.57
N GLY A 383 10.13 11.62 -12.89
CA GLY A 383 9.10 10.67 -13.33
C GLY A 383 9.49 9.20 -13.19
N SER A 384 10.60 8.88 -12.52
CA SER A 384 11.09 7.51 -12.30
C SER A 384 10.04 6.58 -11.68
N ASP A 385 9.14 7.12 -10.86
CA ASP A 385 8.07 6.38 -10.17
C ASP A 385 6.66 6.66 -10.73
N ALA A 386 6.56 7.21 -11.94
CA ALA A 386 5.26 7.52 -12.56
C ALA A 386 4.38 6.28 -12.77
N PHE A 387 4.98 5.08 -12.88
CA PHE A 387 4.24 3.81 -13.00
C PHE A 387 3.30 3.57 -11.81
N LYS A 388 3.66 4.01 -10.60
CA LYS A 388 2.82 3.90 -9.39
C LYS A 388 1.49 4.61 -9.54
N ILE A 389 1.53 5.78 -10.17
CA ILE A 389 0.35 6.62 -10.41
C ILE A 389 -0.44 6.06 -11.60
N ASN A 390 0.25 5.56 -12.61
CA ASN A 390 -0.39 4.95 -13.77
C ASN A 390 -1.16 3.68 -13.37
N ALA A 391 -0.62 2.86 -12.47
CA ALA A 391 -1.28 1.68 -11.91
C ALA A 391 -2.61 2.03 -11.24
N VAL A 392 -2.61 2.97 -10.29
CA VAL A 392 -3.87 3.38 -9.61
C VAL A 392 -4.85 4.05 -10.58
N LYS A 393 -4.38 4.89 -11.52
CA LYS A 393 -5.26 5.49 -12.55
C LYS A 393 -5.87 4.42 -13.46
N LYS A 394 -5.11 3.38 -13.77
CA LYS A 394 -5.58 2.27 -14.57
C LYS A 394 -6.66 1.48 -13.84
N TRP A 395 -6.44 1.15 -12.57
CA TRP A 395 -7.45 0.52 -11.71
C TRP A 395 -8.72 1.39 -11.64
N LEU A 396 -8.60 2.69 -11.38
CA LEU A 396 -9.73 3.63 -11.32
C LEU A 396 -10.54 3.67 -12.63
N SER A 397 -9.87 3.53 -13.77
CA SER A 397 -10.51 3.47 -15.09
C SER A 397 -11.25 2.15 -15.33
N LEU A 398 -10.76 1.03 -14.78
CA LEU A 398 -11.36 -0.29 -14.97
C LEU A 398 -12.61 -0.48 -14.09
N HIS A 399 -12.64 0.15 -12.92
CA HIS A 399 -13.72 -0.04 -11.91
C HIS A 399 -14.60 1.20 -11.69
N GLY A 400 -14.58 2.16 -12.62
CA GLY A 400 -15.28 3.45 -12.47
C GLY A 400 -16.81 3.35 -12.39
N ARG A 401 -17.41 2.21 -12.76
CA ARG A 401 -18.86 1.95 -12.67
C ARG A 401 -19.19 0.80 -11.73
N GLY A 402 -18.26 0.40 -10.86
CA GLY A 402 -18.44 -0.70 -9.94
C GLY A 402 -18.32 -2.07 -10.60
N GLU A 403 -17.52 -2.18 -11.66
CA GLU A 403 -17.19 -3.44 -12.31
C GLU A 403 -16.46 -4.40 -11.35
N GLY A 404 -16.68 -5.71 -11.55
CA GLY A 404 -15.92 -6.77 -10.89
C GLY A 404 -14.47 -6.87 -11.36
N PRO A 405 -13.75 -7.95 -11.01
CA PRO A 405 -12.33 -8.08 -11.31
C PRO A 405 -12.04 -8.00 -12.81
N ALA A 406 -11.05 -7.19 -13.18
CA ALA A 406 -10.63 -7.03 -14.57
C ALA A 406 -9.71 -8.17 -15.03
N ASP A 407 -9.74 -8.48 -16.32
CA ASP A 407 -8.82 -9.46 -16.91
C ASP A 407 -7.36 -8.97 -16.83
N ILE A 408 -6.43 -9.89 -16.56
CA ILE A 408 -5.01 -9.57 -16.33
C ILE A 408 -4.36 -8.75 -17.46
N LEU A 409 -4.73 -8.98 -18.72
CA LEU A 409 -4.18 -8.21 -19.85
C LEU A 409 -4.76 -6.79 -19.89
N GLN A 410 -6.00 -6.61 -19.45
CA GLN A 410 -6.63 -5.30 -19.40
C GLN A 410 -5.96 -4.37 -18.39
N ARG A 411 -5.26 -4.91 -17.39
CA ARG A 411 -4.55 -4.15 -16.34
C ARG A 411 -3.23 -3.53 -16.82
N SER A 412 -2.78 -3.85 -18.03
CA SER A 412 -1.56 -3.30 -18.63
C SER A 412 -1.50 -1.76 -18.55
N ILE A 413 -0.33 -1.24 -18.20
CA ILE A 413 0.01 0.19 -18.20
C ILE A 413 1.18 0.47 -19.17
N GLY A 414 1.51 1.75 -19.36
CA GLY A 414 2.60 2.15 -20.26
C GLY A 414 2.23 2.11 -21.74
N SER A 415 3.23 2.38 -22.60
CA SER A 415 3.06 2.40 -24.06
C SER A 415 3.09 1.02 -24.70
N SER A 416 3.84 0.08 -24.12
CA SER A 416 3.93 -1.30 -24.59
C SER A 416 2.96 -2.18 -23.80
N ARG A 417 1.88 -2.61 -24.44
CA ARG A 417 0.87 -3.47 -23.81
C ARG A 417 1.26 -4.94 -23.88
N TRP A 418 0.84 -5.71 -22.88
CA TRP A 418 0.92 -7.16 -22.91
C TRP A 418 -0.01 -7.76 -23.98
N GLY A 419 0.52 -8.68 -24.78
CA GLY A 419 -0.26 -9.43 -25.76
C GLY A 419 -0.87 -10.72 -25.19
N SER A 420 -1.76 -11.36 -25.95
CA SER A 420 -2.33 -12.66 -25.55
C SER A 420 -1.27 -13.75 -25.39
N ALA A 421 -0.22 -13.72 -26.21
CA ALA A 421 0.92 -14.63 -26.13
C ALA A 421 1.72 -14.48 -24.82
N ASP A 422 1.70 -13.28 -24.22
CA ASP A 422 2.43 -12.99 -22.98
C ASP A 422 1.64 -13.36 -21.72
N ARG A 423 0.35 -13.70 -21.84
CA ARG A 423 -0.52 -13.99 -20.68
C ARG A 423 0.09 -15.00 -19.70
N PRO A 424 0.69 -16.13 -20.12
CA PRO A 424 1.30 -17.07 -19.19
C PRO A 424 2.43 -16.44 -18.37
N LEU A 425 3.26 -15.59 -18.99
CA LEU A 425 4.31 -14.86 -18.28
C LEU A 425 3.71 -13.89 -17.27
N LEU A 426 2.76 -13.05 -17.70
CA LEU A 426 2.15 -12.05 -16.84
C LEU A 426 1.43 -12.69 -15.64
N GLN A 427 0.78 -13.84 -15.82
CA GLN A 427 0.18 -14.61 -14.72
C GLN A 427 1.22 -15.04 -13.67
N MET A 428 2.38 -15.52 -14.12
CA MET A 428 3.46 -15.90 -13.20
C MET A 428 4.07 -14.67 -12.51
N LEU A 429 4.29 -13.58 -13.24
CA LEU A 429 4.80 -12.33 -12.66
C LEU A 429 3.83 -11.75 -11.62
N SER A 430 2.53 -11.73 -11.91
CA SER A 430 1.49 -11.31 -10.95
C SER A 430 1.54 -12.18 -9.68
N ARG A 431 1.65 -13.51 -9.85
CA ARG A 431 1.66 -14.48 -8.74
C ARG A 431 2.88 -14.37 -7.83
N TYR A 432 4.09 -14.33 -8.41
CA TYR A 432 5.33 -14.43 -7.63
C TYR A 432 6.01 -13.10 -7.37
N CYS A 433 5.92 -12.15 -8.28
CA CYS A 433 6.61 -10.87 -8.15
C CYS A 433 5.68 -9.80 -7.57
N PHE A 434 4.48 -9.65 -8.15
CA PHE A 434 3.59 -8.54 -7.77
C PHE A 434 2.99 -8.70 -6.37
N ARG A 435 2.74 -9.91 -5.86
CA ARG A 435 2.23 -10.06 -4.47
C ARG A 435 3.09 -9.34 -3.43
N CYS A 436 4.40 -9.49 -3.53
CA CYS A 436 5.33 -8.92 -2.56
C CYS A 436 5.69 -7.48 -2.93
N HIS A 437 6.02 -7.24 -4.21
CA HIS A 437 6.54 -5.95 -4.66
C HIS A 437 5.45 -4.96 -5.07
N SER A 438 4.23 -5.41 -5.39
CA SER A 438 3.15 -4.59 -5.96
C SER A 438 3.70 -3.68 -7.07
N SER A 439 3.28 -2.42 -7.08
CA SER A 439 3.85 -1.36 -7.92
C SER A 439 4.88 -0.53 -7.12
N MET A 440 5.77 -1.15 -6.32
CA MET A 440 6.72 -0.39 -5.49
C MET A 440 8.05 -0.08 -6.14
N TYR A 441 8.63 -1.05 -6.86
CA TYR A 441 9.94 -0.89 -7.52
C TYR A 441 9.81 -0.79 -9.04
N TYR A 442 8.94 -1.62 -9.58
CA TYR A 442 8.43 -1.57 -10.94
C TYR A 442 7.00 -2.13 -10.91
N ASP A 443 6.30 -2.06 -12.04
CA ASP A 443 4.98 -2.65 -12.19
C ASP A 443 5.04 -3.80 -13.20
N VAL A 444 4.59 -5.01 -12.82
CA VAL A 444 4.58 -6.15 -13.75
C VAL A 444 3.62 -5.94 -14.92
N PHE A 445 2.64 -5.03 -14.79
CA PHE A 445 1.71 -4.64 -15.83
C PHE A 445 2.30 -3.60 -16.78
N ASP A 446 3.49 -3.06 -16.50
CA ASP A 446 4.30 -2.29 -17.45
C ASP A 446 5.29 -3.21 -18.17
N ARG A 447 4.96 -3.62 -19.41
CA ARG A 447 5.79 -4.54 -20.18
C ARG A 447 7.20 -3.97 -20.42
N SER A 448 7.32 -2.67 -20.66
CA SER A 448 8.61 -2.02 -20.90
C SER A 448 9.49 -2.07 -19.65
N ALA A 449 8.90 -1.87 -18.47
CA ALA A 449 9.61 -2.01 -17.21
C ALA A 449 10.09 -3.46 -16.99
N VAL A 450 9.25 -4.46 -17.27
CA VAL A 450 9.66 -5.88 -17.14
C VAL A 450 10.79 -6.24 -18.12
N VAL A 451 10.75 -5.76 -19.36
CA VAL A 451 11.84 -5.96 -20.33
C VAL A 451 13.13 -5.31 -19.83
N LYS A 452 13.06 -4.11 -19.26
CA LYS A 452 14.21 -3.42 -18.66
C LYS A 452 14.79 -4.21 -17.49
N GLU A 453 13.97 -4.63 -16.54
CA GLU A 453 14.38 -5.42 -15.37
C GLU A 453 14.86 -6.84 -15.73
N LYS A 454 14.42 -7.39 -16.86
CA LYS A 454 14.95 -8.63 -17.43
C LYS A 454 16.39 -8.46 -17.92
N GLY A 455 16.73 -7.29 -18.47
CA GLY A 455 18.02 -7.06 -19.10
C GLY A 455 18.23 -7.89 -20.37
N SER A 456 19.49 -8.16 -20.71
CA SER A 456 19.88 -8.90 -21.92
C SER A 456 20.51 -10.25 -21.59
N PRO A 457 20.63 -11.19 -22.56
CA PRO A 457 21.31 -12.47 -22.31
C PRO A 457 22.78 -12.33 -21.85
N LYS A 458 23.51 -11.30 -22.33
CA LYS A 458 24.89 -11.02 -21.92
C LYS A 458 24.96 -10.33 -20.55
N HIS A 459 23.90 -9.62 -20.21
CA HIS A 459 23.79 -8.80 -19.02
C HIS A 459 22.41 -9.05 -18.40
N PRO A 460 22.19 -10.21 -17.75
CA PRO A 460 20.90 -10.55 -17.15
C PRO A 460 20.55 -9.55 -16.06
N GLY A 461 19.34 -9.02 -16.11
CA GLY A 461 18.84 -8.06 -15.14
C GLY A 461 18.36 -8.70 -13.83
N PRO A 462 17.87 -7.88 -12.89
CA PRO A 462 17.51 -8.33 -11.55
C PRO A 462 16.47 -9.44 -11.53
N ILE A 463 15.39 -9.31 -12.30
CA ILE A 463 14.28 -10.29 -12.26
C ILE A 463 14.74 -11.68 -12.72
N LEU A 464 15.58 -11.76 -13.75
CA LEU A 464 16.09 -13.02 -14.28
C LEU A 464 17.03 -13.67 -13.25
N THR A 465 17.91 -12.88 -12.65
CA THR A 465 18.86 -13.33 -11.62
C THR A 465 18.13 -13.83 -10.37
N TYR A 466 17.08 -13.14 -9.94
CA TYR A 466 16.24 -13.56 -8.82
C TYR A 466 15.61 -14.92 -9.08
N VAL A 467 14.91 -15.08 -10.21
CA VAL A 467 14.25 -16.35 -10.54
C VAL A 467 15.28 -17.48 -10.68
N GLN A 468 16.44 -17.22 -11.29
CA GLN A 468 17.52 -18.19 -11.44
C GLN A 468 18.07 -18.68 -10.09
N SER A 469 18.16 -17.81 -9.09
CA SER A 469 18.63 -18.19 -7.76
C SER A 469 17.67 -19.16 -7.05
N GLY A 470 16.37 -19.12 -7.38
CA GLY A 470 15.32 -19.82 -6.64
C GLY A 470 15.04 -19.24 -5.25
N PHE A 471 15.65 -18.10 -4.92
CA PHE A 471 15.38 -17.36 -3.68
C PHE A 471 14.12 -16.52 -3.86
N MET A 472 13.06 -16.91 -3.15
CA MET A 472 11.79 -16.17 -3.04
C MET A 472 11.42 -16.11 -1.55
N PRO A 473 10.70 -15.06 -1.12
CA PRO A 473 10.22 -14.97 0.26
C PRO A 473 9.30 -16.15 0.63
N GLN A 474 9.01 -16.26 1.92
CA GLN A 474 8.21 -17.35 2.47
C GLN A 474 6.84 -17.47 1.77
N GLY A 475 6.35 -18.69 1.58
CA GLY A 475 5.10 -18.95 0.83
C GLY A 475 5.18 -18.68 -0.68
N ARG A 476 6.37 -18.38 -1.21
CA ARG A 476 6.60 -18.06 -2.64
C ARG A 476 7.73 -18.81 -3.31
N LYS A 477 8.26 -19.83 -2.64
CA LYS A 477 9.27 -20.72 -3.22
C LYS A 477 8.72 -21.34 -4.51
N LEU A 478 9.38 -21.04 -5.62
CA LEU A 478 9.16 -21.71 -6.89
C LEU A 478 9.65 -23.15 -6.78
N ASP A 479 8.82 -24.12 -7.14
CA ASP A 479 9.33 -25.46 -7.43
C ASP A 479 10.18 -25.44 -8.72
N SER A 480 10.89 -26.54 -9.00
CA SER A 480 11.77 -26.61 -10.18
C SER A 480 11.01 -26.39 -11.49
N THR A 481 9.79 -26.91 -11.61
CA THR A 481 8.97 -26.82 -12.81
C THR A 481 8.50 -25.39 -13.06
N GLU A 482 7.98 -24.73 -12.01
CA GLU A 482 7.53 -23.34 -12.08
C GLU A 482 8.71 -22.39 -12.32
N LYS A 483 9.86 -22.65 -11.68
CA LYS A 483 11.10 -21.90 -11.92
C LYS A 483 11.52 -21.99 -13.40
N ASP A 484 11.65 -23.20 -13.94
CA ASP A 484 12.11 -23.41 -15.31
C ASP A 484 11.15 -22.79 -16.32
N LYS A 485 9.84 -22.93 -16.08
CA LYS A 485 8.81 -22.30 -16.90
C LYS A 485 8.93 -20.77 -16.89
N LEU A 486 9.07 -20.15 -15.70
CA LEU A 486 9.20 -18.69 -15.60
C LEU A 486 10.48 -18.19 -16.29
N LEU A 487 11.60 -18.91 -16.12
CA LEU A 487 12.86 -18.58 -16.80
C LEU A 487 12.72 -18.66 -18.31
N GLN A 488 12.04 -19.68 -18.84
CA GLN A 488 11.81 -19.82 -20.27
C GLN A 488 10.95 -18.66 -20.80
N LEU A 489 9.82 -18.38 -20.14
CA LEU A 489 8.94 -17.28 -20.51
C LEU A 489 9.63 -15.91 -20.46
N LEU A 490 10.50 -15.68 -19.46
CA LEU A 490 11.31 -14.46 -19.39
C LEU A 490 12.32 -14.38 -20.54
N LYS A 491 12.99 -15.48 -20.89
CA LYS A 491 13.95 -15.50 -22.01
C LYS A 491 13.28 -15.20 -23.36
N ASP A 492 12.06 -15.68 -23.55
CA ASP A 492 11.26 -15.49 -24.77
C ASP A 492 10.62 -14.10 -24.86
N LEU A 493 10.65 -13.32 -23.76
CA LEU A 493 10.16 -11.95 -23.77
C LEU A 493 11.11 -11.04 -24.56
N HIS A 494 10.61 -10.46 -25.66
CA HIS A 494 11.36 -9.53 -26.52
C HIS A 494 10.99 -8.06 -26.32
#